data_AF-A0A8S3X7H1-F1
#
_entry.id   AF-A0A8S3X7H1-F1
#
_cell.length_a   1.000
_cell.length_b   1.000
_cell.length_c   1.000
_cell.angle_alpha   90.00
_cell.angle_beta   90.00
_cell.angle_gamma   90.00
#
_symmetry.space_group_name_H-M   'P 1'
#
loop_
_entity.id
_entity.type
_entity.pdbx_description
1 polymer ?
#
loop_
_entity_poly.entity_id
_entity_poly.type
_entity_poly.pdbx_seq_one_letter_code
_entity_poly.pdbx_strand_id
1 'polypeptide(L)' 'MVRTYKPKKTSRQAVDEESMQSAIQDVMQGVLSYRKAVDKYNLKLGTLESRVKNTRIAMMLKGQGTVHLTLNQVS' A
#
# COMPACT_ATOMS: atom_id res chain seq x y z
N MET A 1 -19.84 9.46 -39.52
CA MET A 1 -18.96 8.37 -39.05
C MET A 1 -19.22 8.11 -37.58
N VAL A 2 -19.71 6.93 -37.20
CA VAL A 2 -19.98 6.57 -35.79
C VAL A 2 -18.72 5.93 -35.19
N ARG A 3 -18.16 6.52 -34.13
CA ARG A 3 -17.05 5.90 -33.38
C ARG A 3 -17.62 4.78 -32.50
N THR A 4 -17.35 3.53 -32.84
CA THR A 4 -17.70 2.38 -31.99
C THR A 4 -16.67 2.24 -30.88
N TYR A 5 -16.98 2.76 -29.69
CA TYR A 5 -16.16 2.57 -28.50
C TYR A 5 -16.23 1.10 -28.07
N LYS A 6 -15.14 0.35 -28.23
CA LYS A 6 -15.01 -0.99 -27.67
C LYS A 6 -14.55 -0.88 -26.22
N PRO A 7 -15.36 -1.30 -25.23
CA PRO A 7 -14.93 -1.27 -23.83
C PRO A 7 -13.76 -2.22 -23.65
N LYS A 8 -12.62 -1.70 -23.17
CA LYS A 8 -11.47 -2.53 -22.77
C LYS A 8 -11.93 -3.44 -21.65
N LYS A 9 -11.96 -4.76 -21.89
CA LYS A 9 -12.09 -5.77 -20.83
C LYS A 9 -10.80 -5.81 -20.02
N THR A 10 -10.60 -4.83 -19.14
CA THR A 10 -9.58 -4.93 -18.11
C THR A 10 -10.14 -5.86 -17.03
N SER A 11 -9.72 -7.13 -17.08
CA SER A 11 -9.91 -8.03 -15.95
C SER A 11 -9.10 -7.45 -14.80
N ARG A 12 -9.76 -6.71 -13.89
CA ARG A 12 -9.17 -6.35 -12.61
C ARG A 12 -8.90 -7.66 -11.89
N GLN A 13 -7.65 -8.12 -11.94
CA GLN A 13 -7.21 -9.24 -11.12
C GLN A 13 -7.54 -8.89 -9.68
N ALA A 14 -8.43 -9.68 -9.07
CA ALA A 14 -8.74 -9.57 -7.66
C ALA A 14 -7.43 -9.82 -6.93
N VAL A 15 -6.85 -8.75 -6.39
CA VAL A 15 -5.66 -8.84 -5.58
C VAL A 15 -6.13 -9.27 -4.22
N ASP A 16 -5.56 -10.36 -3.71
CA ASP A 16 -5.81 -10.81 -2.35
C ASP A 16 -5.42 -9.70 -1.36
N GLU A 17 -6.40 -9.24 -0.58
CA GLU A 17 -6.23 -8.08 0.30
C GLU A 17 -5.36 -8.41 1.49
N GLU A 18 -5.42 -9.65 1.99
CA GLU A 18 -4.61 -10.14 3.10
C GLU A 18 -3.13 -10.16 2.73
N SER A 19 -2.78 -10.81 1.62
CA SER A 19 -1.41 -10.83 1.09
C SER A 19 -0.87 -9.42 0.84
N MET A 20 -1.73 -8.51 0.36
CA MET A 20 -1.34 -7.12 0.13
C MET A 20 -1.06 -6.37 1.44
N GLN A 21 -1.86 -6.56 2.49
CA GLN A 21 -1.60 -5.93 3.79
C GLN A 21 -0.30 -6.43 4.41
N SER A 22 -0.05 -7.74 4.41
CA SER A 22 1.20 -8.30 4.91
C SER A 22 2.41 -7.79 4.13
N ALA A 23 2.32 -7.70 2.79
CA ALA A 23 3.39 -7.16 1.96
C ALA A 23 3.68 -5.68 2.27
N ILE A 24 2.65 -4.86 2.49
CA ILE A 24 2.82 -3.45 2.86
C ILE A 24 3.51 -3.35 4.22
N GLN A 25 3.09 -4.15 5.20
CA GLN A 25 3.67 -4.14 6.54
C GLN A 25 5.16 -4.51 6.52
N ASP A 26 5.52 -5.61 5.86
CA ASP A 26 6.91 -6.07 5.74
C ASP A 26 7.81 -5.01 5.08
N VAL A 27 7.30 -4.32 4.06
CA VAL A 27 8.03 -3.24 3.37
C VAL A 27 8.15 -2.00 4.24
N MET A 28 7.09 -1.61 4.95
CA MET A 28 7.11 -0.43 5.83
C MET A 28 8.00 -0.62 7.06
N GLN A 29 8.08 -1.84 7.58
CA GLN A 29 8.99 -2.19 8.67
C GLN A 29 10.45 -2.36 8.22
N GLY A 30 10.71 -2.36 6.91
CA GLY A 30 12.04 -2.57 6.35
C GLY A 30 12.53 -4.03 6.40
N VAL A 31 11.62 -4.97 6.68
CA VAL A 31 11.91 -6.42 6.73
C VAL A 31 12.17 -6.95 5.33
N LEU A 32 11.39 -6.52 4.34
CA LEU A 32 11.54 -6.88 2.93
C LEU A 32 11.65 -5.66 2.03
N SER A 33 12.45 -5.79 0.97
CA SER A 33 12.45 -4.81 -0.12
C SER A 33 11.25 -5.05 -1.05
N TYR A 34 10.83 -4.01 -1.78
CA TYR A 34 9.67 -4.08 -2.69
C TYR A 34 9.70 -5.28 -3.64
N ARG A 35 10.87 -5.59 -4.21
CA ARG A 35 11.03 -6.74 -5.11
C ARG A 35 10.82 -8.08 -4.38
N LYS A 36 11.43 -8.25 -3.20
CA LYS A 36 11.29 -9.47 -2.41
C LYS A 36 9.86 -9.67 -1.91
N ALA A 37 9.16 -8.59 -1.54
CA ALA A 37 7.76 -8.65 -1.12
C ALA A 37 6.84 -9.03 -2.29
N VAL A 38 7.08 -8.48 -3.48
CA VAL A 38 6.36 -8.85 -4.71
C VAL A 38 6.49 -10.34 -5.01
N ASP A 39 7.71 -10.86 -4.96
CA ASP A 39 7.97 -12.27 -5.26
C ASP A 39 7.34 -13.20 -4.20
N LYS A 40 7.43 -12.82 -2.91
CA LYS A 40 6.88 -13.61 -1.80
C LYS A 40 5.36 -13.69 -1.80
N TYR A 41 4.69 -12.57 -2.06
CA TYR A 41 3.23 -12.46 -1.99
C TYR A 41 2.55 -12.53 -3.37
N ASN A 42 3.33 -12.80 -4.44
CA ASN A 42 2.87 -12.87 -5.83
C ASN A 42 2.04 -11.65 -6.27
N LEU A 43 2.55 -10.46 -5.97
CA LEU A 43 1.87 -9.17 -6.21
C LEU A 43 2.48 -8.43 -7.39
N LYS A 44 1.77 -7.43 -7.93
CA LYS A 44 2.36 -6.51 -8.92
C LYS A 44 3.14 -5.40 -8.20
N LEU A 45 4.38 -5.17 -8.62
CA LEU A 45 5.26 -4.15 -8.04
C LEU A 45 4.60 -2.76 -8.01
N GLY A 46 4.07 -2.29 -9.14
CA GLY A 46 3.42 -0.97 -9.19
C GLY A 46 2.19 -0.86 -8.30
N THR A 47 1.49 -1.98 -8.05
CA THR A 47 0.35 -2.01 -7.12
C THR A 47 0.82 -1.91 -5.68
N LEU A 48 1.88 -2.65 -5.31
CA LEU A 48 2.46 -2.58 -3.98
C LEU A 48 3.04 -1.19 -3.68
N GLU A 49 3.82 -0.62 -4.60
CA GLU A 49 4.39 0.72 -4.47
C GLU A 49 3.30 1.79 -4.27
N SER A 50 2.26 1.75 -5.11
CA SER A 50 1.13 2.68 -5.00
C SER A 50 0.43 2.56 -3.65
N ARG A 51 0.21 1.33 -3.17
CA ARG A 51 -0.45 1.09 -1.89
C ARG A 51 0.42 1.50 -0.70
N VAL A 52 1.71 1.15 -0.68
CA VAL A 52 2.65 1.59 0.37
C VAL A 52 2.71 3.12 0.44
N LYS A 53 2.78 3.80 -0.71
CA LYS A 53 2.76 5.27 -0.78
C LYS A 53 1.46 5.84 -0.19
N ASN A 54 0.31 5.30 -0.59
CA ASN A 54 -0.99 5.72 -0.07
C ASN A 54 -1.11 5.48 1.43
N THR A 55 -0.62 4.34 1.94
CA THR A 55 -0.59 4.03 3.37
C THR A 55 0.29 5.02 4.13
N ARG A 56 1.46 5.37 3.60
CA ARG A 56 2.36 6.36 4.20
C ARG A 56 1.71 7.75 4.26
N ILE A 57 1.06 8.18 3.17
CA ILE A 57 0.30 9.44 3.14
C ILE A 57 -0.85 9.39 4.15
N ALA A 58 -1.60 8.30 4.21
CA ALA A 58 -2.70 8.13 5.16
C ALA A 58 -2.20 8.19 6.63
N MET A 59 -1.04 7.59 6.93
CA MET A 59 -0.41 7.71 8.25
C MET A 59 0.01 9.16 8.55
N MET A 60 0.60 9.87 7.59
CA MET A 60 0.97 11.28 7.76
C MET A 60 -0.24 12.18 7.99
N LEU A 61 -1.35 11.93 7.28
CA LEU A 61 -2.61 12.67 7.46
C LEU A 61 -3.28 12.35 8.80
N LYS A 62 -3.23 11.09 9.26
CA LYS A 62 -3.70 10.70 10.59
C LYS A 62 -2.82 11.26 11.72
N GLY A 63 -1.53 11.45 11.45
CA GLY A 63 -0.55 12.01 12.39
C GLY A 63 -0.71 13.50 12.71
N GLN A 64 -1.58 14.23 11.99
CA GLN A 64 -1.90 15.62 12.34
C GLN A 64 -2.86 15.76 13.55
N GLY A 65 -3.31 14.64 14.13
CA GLY A 65 -4.18 14.63 15.32
C GLY A 65 -3.61 13.97 16.58
N THR A 66 -2.35 13.48 16.58
CA THR A 66 -1.83 12.63 17.68
C THR A 66 -0.36 12.86 18.03
N VAL A 67 0.11 14.11 18.04
CA VAL A 67 1.37 14.49 18.69
C VAL A 67 1.17 15.68 19.61
N HIS A 68 0.34 15.49 20.64
CA HIS A 68 0.35 16.34 21.83
C HIS A 68 -0.09 15.55 23.07
N LEU A 69 0.49 14.38 23.33
CA LEU A 69 0.44 13.70 24.63
C LEU A 69 1.31 12.44 24.55
N THR A 70 2.55 12.54 25.03
CA THR A 70 3.32 11.49 25.76
C THR A 70 4.81 11.81 25.69
N LEU A 71 5.22 12.84 26.42
CA LEU A 71 6.57 12.87 26.98
C LEU A 71 6.55 13.60 28.33
N ASN A 72 5.88 12.99 29.32
CA ASN A 72 6.21 13.24 30.71
C ASN A 72 5.89 12.00 31.57
N GLN A 73 6.77 11.01 31.43
CA GLN A 73 6.92 9.89 32.36
C GLN A 73 8.41 9.52 32.36
N VAL A 74 9.27 10.38 32.91
CA VAL A 74 10.56 9.94 33.46
C VAL A 74 10.88 10.81 34.68
N SER A 75 10.79 10.16 35.85
CA SER A 75 11.38 10.45 37.17
C SER A 75 11.04 11.76 37.89
#